data_AF-A0A923VH75-F1
#
_entry.id   AF-A0A923VH75-F1
#
_cell.length_a   1.000
_cell.length_b   1.000
_cell.length_c   1.000
_cell.angle_alpha   90.00
_cell.angle_beta   90.00
_cell.angle_gamma   90.00
#
_symmetry.space_group_name_H-M   'P 1'
#
loop_
_entity.id
_entity.type
_entity.pdbx_description
1 polymer ?
#
loop_
_entity_poly.entity_id
_entity_poly.type
_entity_poly.pdbx_seq_one_letter_code
_entity_poly.pdbx_strand_id
1 'polypeptide(L)'
;MSVIQIATPFNIDIEFEVAEFHKRLLAYLIDFTLILLYMFSILYLLYGGFRVGEGSAGLVLILLVIPTLSYTTASEVLMNGQTIGKKILHIKVVSLDGGEPTLGQYLLRWFMRFYEWAFIIFTL
;
A
#
# COMPACT_ATOMS: atom_id res chain seq x y z
N MET A 1 -13.06 -18.36 13.04
CA MET A 1 -11.99 -17.35 13.10
C MET A 1 -10.66 -18.09 13.13
N SER A 2 -9.73 -17.77 12.24
CA SER A 2 -8.38 -18.34 12.29
C SER A 2 -7.55 -17.56 13.31
N VAL A 3 -7.13 -18.24 14.37
CA VAL A 3 -6.29 -17.68 15.44
C VAL A 3 -4.85 -18.14 15.18
N ILE A 4 -3.90 -17.20 15.15
CA ILE A 4 -2.48 -17.54 15.10
C ILE A 4 -1.91 -17.39 16.51
N GLN A 5 -1.32 -18.46 17.02
CA GLN A 5 -0.63 -18.47 18.30
C GLN A 5 0.84 -18.13 18.05
N ILE A 6 1.31 -17.04 18.64
CA ILE A 6 2.71 -16.65 18.61
C ILE A 6 3.30 -16.98 19.98
N ALA A 7 4.20 -17.96 20.02
CA ALA A 7 4.92 -18.32 21.23
C ALA A 7 5.89 -17.20 21.60
N THR A 8 5.57 -16.44 22.65
CA THR A 8 6.48 -15.42 23.18
C THR A 8 7.63 -16.10 23.95
N PRO A 9 8.79 -15.44 24.13
CA PRO A 9 9.89 -15.97 24.96
C PRO A 9 9.52 -16.21 26.43
N PHE A 10 8.33 -15.76 26.86
CA PHE A 10 7.75 -16.02 28.17
C PHE A 10 6.86 -17.26 28.22
N ASN A 11 6.77 -18.04 27.12
CA ASN A 11 5.92 -19.22 27.00
C ASN A 11 4.43 -18.91 27.28
N ILE A 12 4.00 -17.71 26.86
CA ILE A 12 2.60 -17.28 26.86
C ILE A 12 2.17 -17.15 25.39
N ASP A 13 1.13 -17.90 25.02
CA ASP A 13 0.56 -17.85 23.69
C ASP A 13 -0.36 -16.63 23.58
N ILE A 14 0.07 -15.64 22.79
CA ILE A 14 -0.81 -14.52 22.45
C ILE A 14 -1.60 -14.92 21.21
N GLU A 15 -2.91 -15.02 21.37
CA GLU A 15 -3.85 -15.30 20.31
C GLU A 15 -4.07 -14.02 19.48
N PHE A 16 -3.52 -13.99 18.28
CA PHE A 16 -3.85 -12.94 17.31
C PHE A 16 -5.05 -13.37 16.48
N GLU A 17 -6.16 -12.64 16.60
CA GLU A 17 -7.25 -12.76 15.66
C GLU A 17 -6.80 -12.28 14.29
N VAL A 18 -6.65 -13.21 13.35
CA VAL A 18 -6.31 -12.87 11.98
C VAL A 18 -7.47 -12.12 11.36
N ALA A 19 -7.19 -10.95 10.80
CA ALA A 19 -8.17 -10.19 10.05
C ALA A 19 -8.79 -11.05 8.94
N GLU A 20 -10.11 -11.12 8.93
CA GLU A 20 -10.86 -11.90 7.94
C GLU A 20 -10.49 -11.47 6.51
N PHE A 21 -10.56 -12.43 5.58
CA PHE A 21 -10.24 -12.21 4.17
C PHE A 21 -11.01 -11.03 3.57
N HIS A 22 -12.29 -10.87 3.91
CA HIS A 22 -13.16 -9.80 3.43
C HIS A 22 -12.61 -8.40 3.77
N LYS A 23 -12.12 -8.22 5.01
CA LYS A 23 -11.55 -6.94 5.46
C LYS A 23 -10.24 -6.64 4.72
N ARG A 24 -9.43 -7.67 4.45
CA ARG A 24 -8.19 -7.52 3.68
C ARG A 24 -8.48 -7.12 2.23
N LEU A 25 -9.48 -7.75 1.61
CA LEU A 25 -9.92 -7.42 0.25
C LEU A 25 -10.50 -6.01 0.14
N LEU A 26 -11.35 -5.60 1.10
CA LEU A 26 -11.91 -4.26 1.12
C LEU A 26 -10.83 -3.19 1.32
N ALA A 27 -9.84 -3.44 2.17
CA ALA A 27 -8.72 -2.51 2.37
C ALA A 27 -7.96 -2.30 1.06
N TYR A 28 -7.70 -3.40 0.35
CA TYR A 28 -7.06 -3.38 -0.96
C TYR A 28 -7.88 -2.57 -1.99
N LEU A 29 -9.20 -2.78 -2.05
CA LEU A 29 -10.08 -2.05 -2.96
C LEU A 29 -10.12 -0.54 -2.68
N ILE A 30 -10.11 -0.14 -1.40
CA ILE A 30 -10.08 1.27 -1.02
C ILE A 30 -8.74 1.90 -1.43
N ASP A 31 -7.62 1.24 -1.11
CA ASP A 31 -6.30 1.74 -1.50
C ASP A 31 -6.15 1.82 -3.03
N PHE A 32 -6.69 0.84 -3.76
CA PHE A 32 -6.70 0.84 -5.23
C PHE A 32 -7.55 1.99 -5.80
N THR A 33 -8.71 2.27 -5.20
CA THR A 33 -9.57 3.39 -5.61
C THR A 33 -8.89 4.74 -5.38
N LEU A 34 -8.17 4.89 -4.26
CA LEU A 34 -7.38 6.09 -3.97
C LEU A 34 -6.27 6.32 -5.00
N ILE A 35 -5.55 5.25 -5.37
CA ILE A 35 -4.51 5.30 -6.40
C ILE A 35 -5.10 5.70 -7.76
N LEU A 36 -6.23 5.10 -8.15
CA LEU A 36 -6.91 5.45 -9.40
C LEU A 36 -7.35 6.91 -9.40
N LEU A 37 -7.98 7.38 -8.32
CA LEU A 37 -8.43 8.77 -8.20
C LEU A 37 -7.24 9.75 -8.29
N TYR A 38 -6.14 9.43 -7.62
CA TYR A 38 -4.89 10.20 -7.74
C TYR A 38 -4.40 10.25 -9.19
N MET A 39 -4.32 9.10 -9.87
CA MET A 39 -3.88 9.01 -11.26
C MET A 39 -4.75 9.86 -12.21
N PHE A 40 -6.08 9.72 -12.12
CA PHE A 40 -7.01 10.52 -12.91
C PHE A 40 -6.90 12.02 -12.63
N SER A 41 -6.72 12.40 -11.35
CA SER A 41 -6.59 13.81 -10.96
C SER A 41 -5.35 14.47 -11.57
N ILE A 42 -4.20 13.76 -11.56
CA ILE A 42 -2.95 14.24 -12.15
C ILE A 42 -3.06 14.32 -13.67
N LEU A 43 -3.66 13.31 -14.31
CA LEU A 43 -3.89 13.31 -15.75
C LEU A 43 -4.77 14.51 -16.18
N TYR A 44 -5.88 14.73 -15.48
CA TYR A 44 -6.77 15.86 -15.75
C TYR A 44 -6.05 17.20 -15.58
N LEU A 45 -5.22 17.34 -14.53
CA LEU A 45 -4.49 18.58 -14.24
C LEU A 45 -3.38 18.85 -15.27
N LEU A 46 -2.68 17.83 -15.74
CA LEU A 46 -1.61 17.95 -16.73
C LEU A 46 -2.15 18.25 -18.15
N TYR A 47 -3.17 17.53 -18.59
CA TYR A 47 -3.74 17.70 -19.93
C TYR A 47 -4.74 18.86 -20.02
N GLY A 48 -5.54 19.07 -18.98
CA GLY A 48 -6.56 20.11 -18.93
C GLY A 48 -6.06 21.46 -18.43
N GLY A 49 -5.19 21.47 -17.41
CA GLY A 49 -4.71 22.71 -16.78
C GLY A 49 -3.44 23.27 -17.41
N PHE A 50 -2.37 22.45 -17.47
CA PHE A 50 -1.05 22.92 -17.90
C PHE A 50 -0.78 22.79 -19.40
N ARG A 51 -1.67 22.13 -20.17
CA ARG A 51 -1.55 21.87 -21.63
C ARG A 51 -0.13 21.41 -21.99
N VAL A 52 0.36 20.46 -21.21
CA VAL A 52 1.71 19.92 -21.32
C VAL A 52 1.86 19.25 -22.69
N GLY A 53 2.76 19.78 -23.54
CA GLY A 53 3.00 19.27 -24.89
C GLY A 53 3.70 17.91 -24.90
N GLU A 54 3.66 17.21 -26.04
CA GLU A 54 4.19 15.85 -26.25
C GLU A 54 5.67 15.67 -25.81
N GLY A 55 6.47 16.75 -25.79
CA GLY A 55 7.87 16.73 -25.34
C GLY A 55 8.09 16.49 -23.83
N SER A 56 7.03 16.42 -23.03
CA SER A 56 7.09 16.34 -21.57
C SER A 56 6.65 14.99 -20.99
N ALA A 57 6.52 13.96 -21.83
CA ALA A 57 6.09 12.63 -21.43
C ALA A 57 6.91 12.04 -20.27
N GLY A 58 8.22 12.33 -20.22
CA GLY A 58 9.09 11.91 -19.11
C GLY A 58 8.71 12.52 -17.74
N LEU A 59 8.25 13.78 -17.72
CA LEU A 59 7.80 14.43 -16.48
C LEU A 59 6.48 13.84 -15.99
N VAL A 60 5.57 13.51 -16.92
CA VAL A 60 4.30 12.84 -16.61
C VAL A 60 4.55 11.48 -15.99
N LEU A 61 5.45 10.68 -16.58
CA LEU A 61 5.87 9.38 -16.07
C LEU A 61 6.41 9.47 -14.64
N ILE A 62 7.34 10.37 -14.38
CA ILE A 62 7.96 10.53 -13.05
C ILE A 62 6.92 10.94 -12.00
N LEU A 63 6.07 11.92 -12.33
CA LEU A 63 5.05 12.44 -11.41
C LEU A 63 3.95 11.42 -11.09
N LEU A 64 3.70 10.46 -11.97
CA LEU A 64 2.62 9.51 -11.80
C LEU A 64 3.13 8.19 -11.18
N VAL A 65 4.26 7.68 -11.66
CA VAL A 65 4.81 6.37 -11.23
C VAL A 65 5.43 6.44 -9.84
N ILE A 66 6.26 7.46 -9.54
CA ILE A 66 6.98 7.52 -8.25
C ILE A 66 6.03 7.62 -7.06
N PRO A 67 5.05 8.55 -7.04
CA PRO A 67 4.16 8.70 -5.89
C PRO A 67 3.23 7.49 -5.72
N THR A 68 2.78 6.91 -6.84
CA THR A 68 1.91 5.72 -6.80
C THR A 68 2.63 4.51 -6.21
N LEU A 69 3.86 4.23 -6.66
CA LEU A 69 4.68 3.13 -6.14
C LEU A 69 5.09 3.34 -4.68
N SER A 70 5.34 4.60 -4.32
CA SER A 70 5.81 4.97 -3.00
C SER A 70 4.67 5.08 -2.00
N TYR A 71 3.42 5.32 -2.44
CA TYR A 71 2.26 5.53 -1.58
C TYR A 71 2.09 4.41 -0.56
N THR A 72 2.12 3.15 -0.99
CA THR A 72 1.85 2.01 -0.10
C THR A 72 2.93 1.82 0.95
N THR A 73 4.19 2.03 0.58
CA THR A 73 5.33 1.84 1.51
C THR A 73 5.50 3.05 2.41
N ALA A 74 5.38 4.25 1.85
CA ALA A 74 5.40 5.48 2.63
C ALA A 74 4.26 5.49 3.64
N SER A 75 3.03 5.17 3.25
CA SER A 75 1.92 5.10 4.22
C SER A 75 2.14 4.03 5.29
N GLU A 76 2.60 2.84 4.93
CA GLU A 76 2.93 1.80 5.92
C GLU A 76 4.05 2.23 6.89
N VAL A 77 5.07 2.94 6.42
CA VAL A 77 6.17 3.44 7.28
C VAL A 77 5.71 4.61 8.15
N LEU A 78 4.96 5.58 7.60
CA LEU A 78 4.51 6.75 8.34
C LEU A 78 3.41 6.44 9.35
N MET A 79 2.58 5.42 9.10
CA MET A 79 1.42 5.09 9.94
C MET A 79 1.58 3.76 10.68
N ASN A 80 2.83 3.34 10.98
CA ASN A 80 3.16 2.16 11.77
C ASN A 80 2.41 0.88 11.30
N GLY A 81 2.46 0.62 9.99
CA GLY A 81 1.91 -0.60 9.37
C GLY A 81 0.48 -0.48 8.89
N GLN A 82 -0.03 0.75 8.75
CA GLN A 82 -1.36 1.03 8.20
C GLN A 82 -1.26 1.82 6.89
N THR A 83 -2.15 1.51 5.95
CA THR A 83 -2.49 2.36 4.81
C THR A 83 -3.82 3.06 5.10
N ILE A 84 -4.24 4.01 4.25
CA ILE A 84 -5.53 4.69 4.44
C ILE A 84 -6.69 3.68 4.41
N GLY A 85 -6.69 2.75 3.45
CA GLY A 85 -7.71 1.69 3.37
C GLY A 85 -7.70 0.76 4.58
N LYS A 86 -6.52 0.38 5.07
CA LYS A 86 -6.38 -0.44 6.29
C LYS A 86 -6.85 0.29 7.54
N LYS A 87 -6.59 1.60 7.64
CA LYS A 87 -7.01 2.43 8.76
C LYS A 87 -8.53 2.55 8.86
N ILE A 88 -9.22 2.70 7.72
CA ILE A 88 -10.70 2.73 7.65
C ILE A 88 -11.29 1.42 8.17
N LEU A 89 -10.65 0.29 7.88
CA LEU A 89 -11.13 -1.04 8.29
C LEU A 89 -10.54 -1.51 9.64
N HIS A 90 -9.84 -0.63 10.35
CA HIS A 90 -9.19 -0.89 11.63
C HIS A 90 -8.27 -2.13 11.62
N ILE A 91 -7.64 -2.42 10.48
CA ILE A 91 -6.63 -3.49 10.37
C ILE A 91 -5.24 -2.88 10.33
N LYS A 92 -4.25 -3.61 10.86
CA LYS A 92 -2.84 -3.21 10.83
C LYS A 92 -1.95 -4.39 10.50
N VAL A 93 -0.79 -4.10 9.92
CA VAL A 93 0.26 -5.10 9.75
C VAL A 93 1.03 -5.22 11.06
N VAL A 94 1.26 -6.46 11.50
CA VAL A 94 2.15 -6.80 12.61
C VAL A 94 3.27 -7.73 12.16
N SER A 95 4.42 -7.70 12.85
CA SER A 95 5.48 -8.69 12.65
C SER A 95 5.02 -10.07 13.12
N LEU A 96 5.69 -11.12 12.64
CA LEU A 96 5.47 -12.49 13.09
C LEU A 96 5.82 -12.71 14.58
N ASP A 97 6.59 -11.79 15.16
CA ASP A 97 6.92 -11.76 16.59
C ASP A 97 5.90 -10.97 17.44
N GLY A 98 4.79 -10.52 16.84
CA GLY A 98 3.75 -9.71 17.51
C GLY A 98 4.13 -8.23 17.73
N GLY A 99 5.35 -7.83 17.39
CA GLY A 99 5.84 -6.44 17.45
C GLY A 99 5.50 -5.58 16.22
N GLU A 100 5.97 -4.34 16.25
CA GLU A 100 5.91 -3.43 15.10
C GLU A 100 6.80 -3.95 13.96
N PRO A 101 6.33 -3.94 12.70
CA PRO A 101 7.15 -4.39 11.58
C PRO A 101 8.37 -3.50 11.40
N THR A 102 9.52 -4.12 11.13
CA THR A 102 10.75 -3.39 10.82
C THR A 102 10.72 -2.80 9.42
N LEU A 103 11.54 -1.76 9.16
CA LEU A 103 11.68 -1.17 7.82
C LEU A 103 12.04 -2.21 6.75
N GLY A 104 12.86 -3.21 7.10
CA GLY A 104 13.19 -4.32 6.20
C GLY A 104 11.97 -5.15 5.79
N GLN A 105 11.03 -5.40 6.71
CA GLN A 105 9.80 -6.13 6.40
C GLN A 105 8.86 -5.32 5.49
N TYR A 106 8.80 -3.99 5.67
CA TYR A 106 8.06 -3.12 4.74
C TYR A 106 8.68 -3.11 3.35
N LEU A 107 10.00 -3.00 3.25
CA LEU A 107 10.72 -3.03 1.97
C LEU A 107 10.55 -4.38 1.27
N LEU A 108 10.66 -5.49 2.00
CA LEU A 108 10.47 -6.83 1.43
C LEU A 108 9.05 -7.00 0.86
N ARG A 109 8.04 -6.49 1.58
CA ARG A 109 6.66 -6.47 1.07
C ARG A 109 6.53 -5.58 -0.16
N TRP A 110 7.16 -4.41 -0.18
CA TRP A 110 7.17 -3.53 -1.33
C TRP A 110 7.76 -4.20 -2.57
N PHE A 111 8.88 -4.91 -2.42
CA PHE A 111 9.48 -5.71 -3.50
C PHE A 111 8.58 -6.87 -3.94
N MET A 112 7.93 -7.58 -3.02
CA MET A 112 6.98 -8.66 -3.36
C MET A 112 5.75 -8.15 -4.13
N ARG A 113 5.42 -6.86 -4.01
CA ARG A 113 4.33 -6.21 -4.76
C ARG A 113 4.70 -5.91 -6.22
N PHE A 114 5.73 -6.53 -6.77
CA PHE A 114 6.13 -6.42 -8.18
C PHE A 114 4.97 -6.61 -9.17
N TYR A 115 3.99 -7.46 -8.85
CA TYR A 115 2.80 -7.64 -9.68
C TYR A 115 1.99 -6.35 -9.86
N GLU A 116 1.90 -5.50 -8.83
CA GLU A 116 1.22 -4.21 -8.90
C GLU A 116 2.04 -3.21 -9.71
N TRP A 117 3.37 -3.29 -9.62
CA TRP A 117 4.26 -2.41 -10.37
C TRP A 117 4.09 -2.67 -11.87
N ALA A 118 4.04 -3.94 -12.27
CA ALA A 118 3.77 -4.34 -13.64
C ALA A 118 2.39 -3.85 -14.11
N PHE A 119 1.37 -3.94 -13.25
CA PHE A 119 0.03 -3.44 -13.57
C PHE A 119 0.00 -1.92 -13.79
N ILE A 120 0.65 -1.13 -12.92
CA ILE A 120 0.72 0.32 -13.04
C ILE A 120 1.44 0.73 -14.33
N ILE A 121 2.58 0.09 -14.64
CA ILE A 121 3.35 0.38 -15.86
C ILE A 121 2.55 0.01 -17.12
N PHE A 122 1.78 -1.08 -17.10
CA PHE A 122 0.95 -1.48 -18.24
C PHE A 122 -0.26 -0.56 -18.47
N THR A 123 -0.77 0.07 -17.42
CA THR A 123 -1.97 0.93 -17.49
C THR A 123 -1.67 2.34 -17.99
N LEU A 124 -0.38 2.74 -18.01
CA LEU A 124 0.10 4.08 -18.34
C LEU A 124 0.55 4.18 -19.81
#